data_AF-A0A3D2XLL1-F1
#
_entry.id   AF-A0A3D2XLL1-F1
#
_cell.length_a   1.000
_cell.length_b   1.000
_cell.length_c   1.000
_cell.angle_alpha   90.00
_cell.angle_beta   90.00
_cell.angle_gamma   90.00
#
_symmetry.space_group_name_H-M   'P 1'
#
loop_
_entity.id
_entity.type
_entity.pdbx_description
1 polymer ?
#
loop_
_entity_poly.entity_id
_entity_poly.type
_entity_poly.pdbx_seq_one_letter_code
_entity_poly.pdbx_strand_id
1 'polypeptide(L)'
;ELKRSVDLISKKIPILPSNLSDKIMQFLGKLYPNHLPKKMENFRDLYEHHWIVEMSDAGIEEARTYFNDFFNENEGGFFECSEKEGNKAILHRFTAASAFGRYAVLNASKIGGTMSMDIAFPRNEKQWFETLPKEIDDMFEMKLYYGHLFCHVLHQNYIVKKGVDTKHLKRELLKYYDSRGAEYPAEHNVGHEYKAKSILLEFYKSLDPTNSFNPGIGQSSKLKHWK
;
A
#
# COMPACT_ATOMS: atom_id res chain seq x y z
N GLU A 1 5.72 -21.51 -10.93
CA GLU A 1 6.63 -22.67 -10.86
C GLU A 1 8.12 -22.36 -10.80
N LEU A 2 8.76 -21.81 -11.84
CA LEU A 2 10.23 -21.65 -11.88
C LEU A 2 10.82 -20.88 -10.68
N LYS A 3 10.26 -19.71 -10.35
CA LYS A 3 10.67 -18.88 -9.19
C LYS A 3 10.70 -19.72 -7.90
N ARG A 4 9.59 -20.41 -7.63
CA ARG A 4 9.39 -21.24 -6.43
C ARG A 4 10.44 -22.35 -6.36
N SER A 5 10.68 -23.04 -7.48
CA SER A 5 11.69 -24.10 -7.55
C SER A 5 13.09 -23.58 -7.25
N VAL A 6 13.49 -22.45 -7.84
CA VAL A 6 14.79 -21.81 -7.59
C VAL A 6 14.93 -21.42 -6.11
N ASP A 7 13.92 -20.78 -5.52
CA ASP A 7 13.97 -20.38 -4.12
C ASP A 7 14.03 -21.59 -3.16
N LEU A 8 13.33 -22.68 -3.47
CA LEU A 8 13.36 -23.91 -2.67
C LEU A 8 14.71 -24.63 -2.75
N ILE A 9 15.33 -24.71 -3.94
CA ILE A 9 16.66 -25.29 -4.11
C ILE A 9 17.69 -24.44 -3.37
N SER A 10 17.62 -23.12 -3.52
CA SER A 10 18.54 -22.19 -2.88
C SER A 10 18.54 -22.31 -1.35
N LYS A 11 17.38 -22.55 -0.73
CA LYS A 11 17.28 -22.78 0.72
C LYS A 11 18.00 -24.05 1.20
N LYS A 12 18.20 -25.04 0.33
CA LYS A 12 18.88 -26.30 0.68
C LYS A 12 20.41 -26.22 0.55
N ILE A 13 20.94 -25.16 -0.06
CA ILE A 13 22.37 -25.00 -0.32
C ILE A 13 22.91 -23.86 0.56
N PRO A 14 23.75 -24.16 1.58
CA PRO A 14 24.16 -23.16 2.59
C PRO A 14 24.89 -21.92 2.05
N ILE A 15 25.55 -22.05 0.90
CA ILE A 15 26.29 -20.94 0.26
C ILE A 15 25.39 -20.01 -0.56
N LEU A 16 24.17 -20.44 -0.91
CA LEU A 16 23.26 -19.64 -1.72
C LEU A 16 22.37 -18.76 -0.84
N PRO A 17 22.13 -17.50 -1.23
CA PRO A 17 21.28 -16.61 -0.46
C PRO A 17 19.83 -17.08 -0.47
N SER A 18 19.08 -16.81 0.60
CA SER A 18 17.62 -16.89 0.56
C SER A 18 17.04 -15.92 -0.49
N ASN A 19 15.92 -16.29 -1.10
CA ASN A 19 15.20 -15.53 -2.13
C ASN A 19 16.10 -15.18 -3.34
N LEU A 20 16.91 -16.17 -3.78
CA LEU A 20 17.85 -16.02 -4.88
C LEU A 20 17.16 -15.58 -6.18
N SER A 21 15.95 -16.07 -6.46
CA SER A 21 15.23 -15.68 -7.67
C SER A 21 14.90 -14.17 -7.68
N ASP A 22 14.47 -13.61 -6.56
CA ASP A 22 14.18 -12.18 -6.41
C ASP A 22 15.44 -11.34 -6.58
N LYS A 23 16.58 -11.80 -6.05
CA LYS A 23 17.88 -11.13 -6.21
C LYS A 23 18.35 -11.13 -7.67
N ILE A 24 18.22 -12.26 -8.36
CA ILE A 24 18.56 -12.37 -9.79
C ILE A 24 17.65 -11.44 -10.61
N MET A 25 16.33 -11.50 -10.40
CA MET A 25 15.39 -10.63 -11.12
C MET A 25 15.62 -9.15 -10.83
N GLN A 26 15.98 -8.78 -9.59
CA GLN A 26 16.33 -7.39 -9.28
C GLN A 26 17.60 -6.97 -10.01
N PHE A 27 18.61 -7.83 -10.07
CA PHE A 27 19.84 -7.56 -10.79
C PHE A 27 19.59 -7.39 -12.30
N LEU A 28 18.88 -8.33 -12.92
CA LEU A 28 18.49 -8.24 -14.34
C LEU A 28 17.64 -7.00 -14.62
N GLY A 29 16.75 -6.63 -13.70
CA GLY A 29 15.94 -5.42 -13.82
C GLY A 29 16.75 -4.14 -13.96
N LYS A 30 17.98 -4.09 -13.43
CA LYS A 30 18.89 -2.93 -13.58
C LYS A 30 19.44 -2.78 -15.01
N LEU A 31 19.34 -3.83 -15.83
CA LEU A 31 19.80 -3.82 -17.22
C LEU A 31 18.73 -3.31 -18.19
N TYR A 32 17.47 -3.23 -17.75
CA TYR A 32 16.38 -2.72 -18.57
C TYR A 32 16.26 -1.20 -18.45
N PRO A 33 15.84 -0.51 -19.54
CA PRO A 33 15.58 0.92 -19.48
C PRO A 33 14.43 1.23 -18.53
N ASN A 34 14.36 2.47 -18.05
CA ASN A 34 13.23 2.89 -17.22
C ASN A 34 11.92 2.70 -17.99
N HIS A 35 10.96 2.04 -17.36
CA HIS A 35 9.66 1.77 -17.97
C HIS A 35 8.76 3.01 -17.99
N LEU A 36 9.03 3.99 -17.13
CA LEU A 36 8.26 5.23 -17.05
C LEU A 36 8.62 6.18 -18.20
N PRO A 37 7.62 6.81 -18.85
CA PRO A 37 7.84 7.90 -19.78
C PRO A 37 8.61 9.06 -19.13
N LYS A 38 9.48 9.71 -19.90
CA LYS A 38 10.32 10.82 -19.41
C LYS A 38 9.51 11.97 -18.81
N LYS A 39 8.32 12.23 -19.35
CA LYS A 39 7.38 13.23 -18.85
C LYS A 39 6.98 12.98 -17.39
N MET A 40 6.74 11.72 -17.02
CA MET A 40 6.42 11.34 -15.63
C MET A 40 7.63 11.44 -14.71
N GLU A 41 8.83 11.08 -15.18
CA GLU A 41 10.06 11.27 -14.39
C GLU A 41 10.28 12.75 -14.09
N ASN A 42 10.17 13.62 -15.11
CA ASN A 42 10.31 15.06 -14.93
C ASN A 42 9.24 15.59 -13.96
N PHE A 43 7.99 15.11 -14.06
CA PHE A 43 6.92 15.49 -13.15
C PHE A 43 7.18 15.03 -11.71
N ARG A 44 7.80 13.86 -11.53
CA ARG A 44 8.27 13.35 -10.24
C ARG A 44 9.38 14.18 -9.61
N ASP A 45 10.23 14.80 -10.43
CA ASP A 45 11.28 15.69 -9.95
C ASP A 45 10.74 17.08 -9.59
N LEU A 46 9.58 17.48 -10.13
CA LEU A 46 8.91 18.75 -9.86
C LEU A 46 7.98 18.71 -8.64
N TYR A 47 7.23 17.63 -8.46
CA TYR A 47 6.18 17.53 -7.45
C TYR A 47 6.33 16.27 -6.61
N GLU A 48 6.05 16.36 -5.32
CA GLU A 48 6.08 15.21 -4.41
C GLU A 48 4.80 14.34 -4.50
N HIS A 49 3.65 14.97 -4.72
CA HIS A 49 2.36 14.29 -4.81
C HIS A 49 1.90 14.17 -6.26
N HIS A 50 1.58 12.95 -6.69
CA HIS A 50 1.10 12.67 -8.04
C HIS A 50 -0.29 12.05 -8.02
N TRP A 51 -1.20 12.63 -8.79
CA TRP A 51 -2.55 12.12 -8.98
C TRP A 51 -2.72 11.66 -10.42
N ILE A 52 -3.17 10.41 -10.59
CA ILE A 52 -3.59 9.89 -11.88
C ILE A 52 -5.11 10.05 -11.91
N VAL A 53 -5.58 10.99 -12.73
CA VAL A 53 -7.00 11.30 -12.88
C VAL A 53 -7.43 10.83 -14.25
N GLU A 54 -8.34 9.86 -14.28
CA GLU A 54 -8.93 9.31 -15.51
C GLU A 54 -10.34 9.88 -15.68
N MET A 55 -10.59 10.48 -16.85
CA MET A 55 -11.85 11.14 -17.18
C MET A 55 -12.42 10.51 -18.46
N SER A 56 -13.74 10.48 -18.59
CA SER A 56 -14.44 10.00 -19.78
C SER A 56 -15.42 11.04 -20.31
N ASP A 57 -15.75 10.92 -21.59
CA ASP A 57 -16.80 11.69 -22.26
C ASP A 57 -16.66 13.20 -22.04
N ALA A 58 -17.75 13.88 -21.68
CA ALA A 58 -17.76 15.32 -21.39
C ALA A 58 -16.84 15.71 -20.21
N GLY A 59 -16.52 14.77 -19.31
CA GLY A 59 -15.62 15.01 -18.18
C GLY A 59 -14.18 15.31 -18.61
N ILE A 60 -13.77 14.92 -19.82
CA ILE A 60 -12.43 15.22 -20.35
C ILE A 60 -12.25 16.74 -20.51
N GLU A 61 -13.21 17.40 -21.17
CA GLU A 61 -13.18 18.85 -21.39
C GLU A 61 -13.37 19.65 -20.09
N GLU A 62 -14.24 19.15 -19.20
CA GLU A 62 -14.46 19.74 -17.88
C GLU A 62 -13.17 19.75 -17.06
N ALA A 63 -12.49 18.59 -16.95
CA ALA A 63 -11.26 18.48 -16.19
C ALA A 63 -10.13 19.32 -16.80
N ARG A 64 -10.01 19.35 -18.14
CA ARG A 64 -9.02 20.19 -18.82
C ARG A 64 -9.23 21.66 -18.48
N THR A 65 -10.47 22.15 -18.55
CA THR A 65 -10.80 23.53 -18.21
C THR A 65 -10.46 23.81 -16.75
N TYR A 66 -10.95 22.97 -15.84
CA TYR A 66 -10.73 23.10 -14.41
C TYR A 66 -9.24 23.12 -14.04
N PHE A 67 -8.44 22.16 -14.51
CA PHE A 67 -7.03 22.08 -14.15
C PHE A 67 -6.18 23.21 -14.75
N ASN A 68 -6.51 23.68 -15.96
CA ASN A 68 -5.86 24.86 -16.53
C ASN A 68 -6.11 26.08 -15.65
N ASP A 69 -7.36 26.34 -15.29
CA ASP A 69 -7.72 27.49 -14.45
C ASP A 69 -7.12 27.36 -13.03
N PHE A 70 -7.21 26.17 -12.43
CA PHE A 70 -6.70 25.92 -11.08
C PHE A 70 -5.18 26.12 -10.97
N PHE A 71 -4.40 25.55 -11.88
CA PHE A 71 -2.93 25.63 -11.83
C PHE A 71 -2.36 26.94 -12.41
N ASN A 72 -3.20 27.84 -12.93
CA ASN A 72 -2.79 29.23 -13.18
C ASN A 72 -2.59 30.02 -11.87
N GLU A 73 -3.31 29.66 -10.81
CA GLU A 73 -3.32 30.38 -9.53
C GLU A 73 -2.69 29.59 -8.38
N ASN A 74 -2.59 28.26 -8.51
CA ASN A 74 -2.13 27.37 -7.45
C ASN A 74 -0.84 26.64 -7.83
N GLU A 75 -0.01 26.33 -6.84
CA GLU A 75 1.20 25.53 -7.04
C GLU A 75 0.83 24.13 -7.57
N GLY A 76 1.57 23.69 -8.58
CA GLY A 76 1.39 22.38 -9.18
C GLY A 76 1.33 22.46 -10.69
N GLY A 77 0.86 21.38 -11.28
CA GLY A 77 0.57 21.33 -12.70
C GLY A 77 -0.10 20.02 -13.05
N PHE A 78 -0.46 19.89 -14.31
CA PHE A 78 -0.93 18.63 -14.86
C PHE A 78 -0.43 18.48 -16.28
N PHE A 79 -0.56 17.27 -16.80
CA PHE A 79 -0.38 17.05 -18.22
C PHE A 79 -1.29 15.93 -18.68
N GLU A 80 -1.82 16.10 -19.89
CA GLU A 80 -2.58 15.03 -20.52
C GLU A 80 -1.63 13.92 -20.99
N CYS A 81 -2.04 12.69 -20.68
CA CYS A 81 -1.35 11.48 -21.12
C CYS A 81 -1.88 11.08 -22.49
N SER A 82 -0.98 10.67 -23.38
CA SER A 82 -1.35 9.77 -24.47
C SER A 82 -1.85 8.43 -23.90
N GLU A 83 -2.54 7.62 -24.70
CA GLU A 83 -3.00 6.28 -24.30
C GLU A 83 -1.85 5.42 -23.72
N LYS A 84 -0.68 5.46 -24.36
CA LYS A 84 0.52 4.75 -23.91
C LYS A 84 1.01 5.25 -22.56
N GLU A 85 1.03 6.56 -22.35
CA GLU A 85 1.41 7.15 -21.07
C GLU A 85 0.38 6.78 -19.99
N GLY A 86 -0.92 6.91 -20.26
CA GLY A 86 -1.98 6.55 -19.31
C GLY A 86 -1.87 5.10 -18.84
N ASN A 87 -1.70 4.16 -19.78
CA ASN A 87 -1.47 2.74 -19.48
C ASN A 87 -0.22 2.52 -18.62
N LYS A 88 0.87 3.26 -18.86
CA LYS A 88 2.09 3.19 -18.05
C LYS A 88 1.90 3.78 -16.66
N ALA A 89 1.16 4.89 -16.52
CA ALA A 89 0.86 5.52 -15.23
C ALA A 89 0.09 4.55 -14.32
N ILE A 90 -0.98 3.97 -14.87
CA ILE A 90 -1.84 3.02 -14.15
C ILE A 90 -1.06 1.76 -13.78
N LEU A 91 -0.30 1.19 -14.72
CA LEU A 91 0.57 0.05 -14.42
C LEU A 91 1.55 0.38 -13.29
N HIS A 92 2.21 1.55 -13.35
CA HIS A 92 3.14 1.98 -12.32
C HIS A 92 2.47 2.07 -10.94
N ARG A 93 1.29 2.68 -10.87
CA ARG A 93 0.48 2.78 -9.65
C ARG A 93 0.11 1.42 -9.06
N PHE A 94 -0.21 0.42 -9.89
CA PHE A 94 -0.50 -0.94 -9.39
C PHE A 94 0.76 -1.71 -8.96
N THR A 95 1.93 -1.40 -9.53
CA THR A 95 3.19 -2.03 -9.11
C THR A 95 3.66 -1.57 -7.72
N ALA A 96 3.11 -0.49 -7.15
CA ALA A 96 3.51 0.03 -5.84
C ALA A 96 3.40 -1.03 -4.71
N ALA A 97 2.30 -1.79 -4.68
CA ALA A 97 2.10 -2.85 -3.68
C ALA A 97 3.14 -3.98 -3.80
N SER A 98 3.47 -4.39 -5.03
CA SER A 98 4.45 -5.46 -5.26
C SER A 98 5.90 -4.99 -5.05
N ALA A 99 6.19 -3.72 -5.36
CA ALA A 99 7.48 -3.09 -5.10
C ALA A 99 7.82 -3.09 -3.60
N PHE A 100 6.84 -2.78 -2.75
CA PHE A 100 6.98 -2.85 -1.29
C PHE A 100 7.38 -4.24 -0.80
N GLY A 101 6.61 -5.27 -1.18
CA GLY A 101 6.91 -6.66 -0.79
C GLY A 101 8.29 -7.13 -1.29
N ARG A 102 8.63 -6.79 -2.53
CA ARG A 102 9.95 -7.10 -3.11
C ARG A 102 11.08 -6.39 -2.36
N TYR A 103 10.92 -5.10 -2.03
CA TYR A 103 11.91 -4.36 -1.25
C TYR A 103 12.18 -5.05 0.09
N ALA A 104 11.13 -5.46 0.79
CA ALA A 104 11.24 -6.15 2.06
C ALA A 104 12.00 -7.47 1.95
N VAL A 105 11.69 -8.28 0.93
CA VAL A 105 12.38 -9.55 0.66
C VAL A 105 13.87 -9.36 0.39
N LEU A 106 14.23 -8.34 -0.39
CA LEU A 106 15.62 -8.05 -0.77
C LEU A 106 16.43 -7.45 0.41
N ASN A 107 15.76 -6.77 1.33
CA ASN A 107 16.38 -6.09 2.48
C ASN A 107 16.06 -6.75 3.83
N ALA A 108 15.61 -8.01 3.83
CA ALA A 108 15.11 -8.69 5.03
C ALA A 108 16.09 -8.70 6.22
N SER A 109 17.41 -8.65 5.99
CA SER A 109 18.43 -8.59 7.06
C SER A 109 18.68 -7.18 7.62
N LYS A 110 18.21 -6.14 6.92
CA LYS A 110 18.45 -4.72 7.23
C LYS A 110 17.25 -4.05 7.91
N ILE A 111 16.05 -4.59 7.73
CA ILE A 111 14.80 -3.99 8.23
C ILE A 111 14.30 -4.73 9.48
N GLY A 112 13.50 -4.06 10.31
CA GLY A 112 12.83 -4.64 11.49
C GLY A 112 11.52 -5.32 11.18
N GLY A 113 11.01 -5.15 9.96
CA GLY A 113 9.75 -5.71 9.51
C GLY A 113 9.04 -4.74 8.57
N THR A 114 7.80 -5.10 8.26
CA THR A 114 6.92 -4.31 7.41
C THR A 114 5.55 -4.16 8.05
N MET A 115 4.87 -3.06 7.75
CA MET A 115 3.48 -2.85 8.13
C MET A 115 2.71 -2.30 6.93
N SER A 116 1.47 -2.75 6.74
CA SER A 116 0.57 -2.23 5.72
C SER A 116 -0.72 -1.81 6.41
N MET A 117 -1.18 -0.61 6.09
CA MET A 117 -2.41 -0.02 6.59
C MET A 117 -3.30 0.33 5.42
N ASP A 118 -4.57 0.00 5.56
CA ASP A 118 -5.62 0.22 4.58
C ASP A 118 -6.72 1.05 5.25
N ILE A 119 -6.76 2.35 4.94
CA ILE A 119 -7.41 3.35 5.78
C ILE A 119 -8.41 4.16 4.95
N ALA A 120 -9.59 4.40 5.50
CA ALA A 120 -10.58 5.32 4.96
C ALA A 120 -10.76 6.50 5.93
N PHE A 121 -10.49 7.71 5.47
CA PHE A 121 -10.82 8.90 6.26
C PHE A 121 -12.30 9.31 6.08
N PRO A 122 -12.88 10.04 7.06
CA PRO A 122 -14.14 10.73 6.87
C PRO A 122 -14.10 11.60 5.61
N ARG A 123 -15.22 11.68 4.89
CA ARG A 123 -15.33 12.47 3.64
C ARG A 123 -15.05 13.97 3.81
N ASN A 124 -15.12 14.48 5.04
CA ASN A 124 -14.83 15.87 5.38
C ASN A 124 -13.41 16.08 5.94
N GLU A 125 -12.56 15.05 5.98
CA GLU A 125 -11.15 15.18 6.36
C GLU A 125 -10.41 16.03 5.32
N LYS A 126 -9.70 17.05 5.80
CA LYS A 126 -8.90 17.96 4.97
C LYS A 126 -7.41 17.68 5.10
N GLN A 127 -6.97 17.16 6.23
CA GLN A 127 -5.58 16.81 6.50
C GLN A 127 -5.26 15.39 6.02
N TRP A 128 -5.59 15.08 4.78
CA TRP A 128 -5.49 13.71 4.24
C TRP A 128 -4.06 13.15 4.27
N PHE A 129 -3.04 14.00 4.13
CA PHE A 129 -1.65 13.57 4.18
C PHE A 129 -1.20 13.27 5.60
N GLU A 130 -0.44 12.20 5.75
CA GLU A 130 -0.01 11.73 7.06
C GLU A 130 1.04 12.63 7.68
N THR A 131 0.76 13.09 8.90
CA THR A 131 1.73 13.75 9.76
C THR A 131 1.74 13.02 11.11
N LEU A 132 2.68 12.09 11.27
CA LEU A 132 2.79 11.28 12.49
C LEU A 132 3.49 12.06 13.61
N PRO A 133 3.16 11.77 14.89
CA PRO A 133 4.00 12.16 16.02
C PRO A 133 5.43 11.65 15.82
N LYS A 134 6.41 12.46 16.21
CA LYS A 134 7.84 12.18 15.99
C LYS A 134 8.26 10.81 16.55
N GLU A 135 7.68 10.43 17.68
CA GLU A 135 7.98 9.18 18.38
C GLU A 135 7.56 7.95 17.55
N ILE A 136 6.50 8.08 16.73
CA ILE A 136 6.04 7.04 15.80
C ILE A 136 6.85 7.14 14.50
N ASP A 137 7.00 8.35 13.97
CA ASP A 137 7.65 8.59 12.67
C ASP A 137 9.11 8.11 12.64
N ASP A 138 9.85 8.35 13.73
CA ASP A 138 11.23 7.94 13.89
C ASP A 138 11.41 6.40 13.88
N MET A 139 10.36 5.61 14.04
CA MET A 139 10.44 4.15 13.99
C MET A 139 10.45 3.59 12.57
N PHE A 140 10.14 4.40 11.57
CA PHE A 140 10.09 3.99 10.17
C PHE A 140 11.40 4.32 9.44
N GLU A 141 11.87 3.37 8.64
CA GLU A 141 12.97 3.56 7.68
C GLU A 141 12.44 4.21 6.39
N MET A 142 11.23 3.84 5.98
CA MET A 142 10.60 4.31 4.77
C MET A 142 9.08 4.23 4.89
N LYS A 143 8.38 5.24 4.39
CA LYS A 143 6.92 5.32 4.31
C LYS A 143 6.54 5.42 2.83
N LEU A 144 5.62 4.58 2.39
CA LEU A 144 5.22 4.42 1.01
C LEU A 144 3.70 4.61 0.93
N TYR A 145 3.28 5.72 0.34
CA TYR A 145 1.88 6.10 0.28
C TYR A 145 1.34 6.02 -1.14
N TYR A 146 0.18 5.42 -1.29
CA TYR A 146 -0.64 5.44 -2.50
C TYR A 146 -2.09 5.23 -2.09
N GLY A 147 -3.07 5.41 -2.99
CA GLY A 147 -4.46 5.28 -2.58
C GLY A 147 -5.45 5.59 -3.68
N HIS A 148 -6.70 5.79 -3.25
CA HIS A 148 -7.84 6.25 -4.03
C HIS A 148 -8.32 7.56 -3.39
N LEU A 149 -7.68 8.67 -3.79
CA LEU A 149 -7.82 9.95 -3.10
C LEU A 149 -9.27 10.44 -3.01
N PHE A 150 -10.01 10.40 -4.11
CA PHE A 150 -11.41 10.85 -4.15
C PHE A 150 -12.36 9.98 -3.30
N CYS A 151 -11.96 8.76 -2.97
CA CYS A 151 -12.68 7.88 -2.03
C CYS A 151 -12.21 8.06 -0.58
N HIS A 152 -11.20 8.91 -0.33
CA HIS A 152 -10.50 9.05 0.95
C HIS A 152 -9.89 7.72 1.45
N VAL A 153 -9.53 6.82 0.53
CA VAL A 153 -8.90 5.53 0.84
C VAL A 153 -7.39 5.63 0.62
N LEU A 154 -6.61 5.30 1.64
CA LEU A 154 -5.15 5.41 1.67
C LEU A 154 -4.54 4.05 2.01
N HIS A 155 -3.61 3.64 1.16
CA HIS A 155 -2.74 2.49 1.34
C HIS A 155 -1.39 2.99 1.83
N GLN A 156 -1.09 2.72 3.09
CA GLN A 156 0.14 3.17 3.73
C GLN A 156 1.01 1.99 4.12
N ASN A 157 2.13 1.86 3.41
CA ASN A 157 3.09 0.79 3.61
C ASN A 157 4.34 1.34 4.29
N TYR A 158 4.80 0.64 5.32
CA TYR A 158 5.90 1.07 6.16
C TYR A 158 7.00 0.01 6.18
N ILE A 159 8.23 0.44 5.95
CA ILE A 159 9.43 -0.33 6.29
C ILE A 159 9.86 0.12 7.69
N VAL A 160 9.90 -0.82 8.62
CA VAL A 160 10.22 -0.53 10.03
C VAL A 160 11.72 -0.65 10.26
N LYS A 161 12.30 0.25 11.07
CA LYS A 161 13.71 0.17 11.46
C LYS A 161 14.01 -1.10 12.25
N LYS A 162 15.22 -1.63 12.10
CA LYS A 162 15.66 -2.85 12.78
C LYS A 162 15.64 -2.68 14.31
N GLY A 163 15.11 -3.68 15.02
CA GLY A 163 15.03 -3.70 16.48
C GLY A 163 13.77 -3.06 17.08
N VAL A 164 12.93 -2.41 16.27
CA VAL A 164 11.64 -1.87 16.73
C VAL A 164 10.62 -2.99 16.98
N ASP A 165 9.84 -2.88 18.05
CA ASP A 165 8.68 -3.75 18.29
C ASP A 165 7.52 -3.38 17.35
N THR A 166 7.39 -4.13 16.26
CA THR A 166 6.35 -3.94 15.24
C THR A 166 4.93 -4.10 15.78
N LYS A 167 4.73 -4.94 16.82
CA LYS A 167 3.40 -5.11 17.42
C LYS A 167 3.03 -3.91 18.26
N HIS A 168 3.98 -3.35 19.01
CA HIS A 168 3.74 -2.12 19.76
C HIS A 168 3.50 -0.94 18.83
N LEU A 169 4.35 -0.76 17.82
CA LEU A 169 4.19 0.29 16.80
C LEU A 169 2.83 0.19 16.10
N LYS A 170 2.37 -1.02 15.73
CA LYS A 170 1.05 -1.20 15.11
C LYS A 170 -0.06 -0.70 16.02
N ARG A 171 0.00 -0.97 17.33
CA ARG A 171 -1.02 -0.48 18.29
C ARG A 171 -1.03 1.04 18.39
N GLU A 172 0.14 1.69 18.46
CA GLU A 172 0.21 3.15 18.54
C GLU A 172 -0.27 3.81 17.24
N LEU A 173 0.07 3.22 16.09
CA LEU A 173 -0.38 3.70 14.79
C LEU A 173 -1.91 3.58 14.63
N LEU A 174 -2.50 2.45 15.05
CA LEU A 174 -3.97 2.27 15.03
C LEU A 174 -4.67 3.29 15.93
N LYS A 175 -4.15 3.54 17.15
CA LYS A 175 -4.68 4.59 18.04
C LYS A 175 -4.61 5.98 17.41
N TYR A 176 -3.53 6.28 16.68
CA TYR A 176 -3.42 7.54 15.96
C TYR A 176 -4.55 7.69 14.94
N TYR A 177 -4.82 6.68 14.12
CA TYR A 177 -5.93 6.75 13.15
C TYR A 177 -7.31 6.75 13.80
N ASP A 178 -7.50 6.01 14.89
CA ASP A 178 -8.73 6.06 15.68
C ASP A 178 -9.00 7.49 16.16
N SER A 179 -7.97 8.19 16.65
CA SER A 179 -8.09 9.57 17.11
C SER A 179 -8.45 10.57 16.00
N ARG A 180 -8.18 10.20 14.75
CA ARG A 180 -8.53 10.96 13.55
C ARG A 180 -9.88 10.55 12.95
N GLY A 181 -10.60 9.62 13.59
CA GLY A 181 -11.87 9.11 13.09
C GLY A 181 -11.73 8.31 11.78
N ALA A 182 -10.54 7.78 11.49
CA ALA A 182 -10.35 6.94 10.32
C ALA A 182 -10.93 5.54 10.56
N GLU A 183 -11.38 4.93 9.49
CA GLU A 183 -11.89 3.57 9.44
C GLU A 183 -10.87 2.65 8.78
N TYR A 184 -10.73 1.44 9.29
CA TYR A 184 -9.88 0.41 8.70
C TYR A 184 -10.36 -0.98 9.12
N PRO A 185 -10.14 -2.00 8.28
CA PRO A 185 -9.65 -1.92 6.90
C PRO A 185 -10.71 -1.30 5.96
N ALA A 186 -10.27 -0.54 4.96
CA ALA A 186 -11.15 0.16 4.03
C ALA A 186 -11.66 -0.75 2.89
N GLU A 187 -10.76 -1.44 2.19
CA GLU A 187 -11.09 -2.32 1.05
C GLU A 187 -10.53 -3.75 1.17
N HIS A 188 -9.47 -3.96 1.95
CA HIS A 188 -8.75 -5.23 2.03
C HIS A 188 -9.35 -6.26 3.02
N ASN A 189 -10.41 -5.88 3.75
CA ASN A 189 -11.06 -6.71 4.77
C ASN A 189 -10.13 -7.05 5.95
N VAL A 190 -10.67 -7.61 7.04
CA VAL A 190 -9.96 -7.73 8.33
C VAL A 190 -8.86 -8.78 8.34
N GLY A 191 -8.94 -9.77 7.45
CA GLY A 191 -8.01 -10.90 7.40
C GLY A 191 -7.78 -11.49 8.80
N HIS A 192 -6.52 -11.71 9.17
CA HIS A 192 -6.14 -11.98 10.57
C HIS A 192 -5.38 -10.80 11.20
N GLU A 193 -5.31 -9.68 10.50
CA GLU A 193 -4.47 -8.55 10.83
C GLU A 193 -5.18 -7.50 11.68
N TYR A 194 -6.50 -7.41 11.52
CA TYR A 194 -7.37 -6.48 12.21
C TYR A 194 -8.42 -7.23 13.02
N LYS A 195 -8.82 -6.63 14.13
CA LYS A 195 -9.95 -7.12 14.91
C LYS A 195 -11.25 -6.78 14.18
N ALA A 196 -12.11 -7.77 13.95
CA ALA A 196 -13.43 -7.50 13.39
C ALA A 196 -14.29 -6.71 14.38
N LYS A 197 -15.00 -5.70 13.87
CA LYS A 197 -16.09 -5.04 14.60
C LYS A 197 -17.20 -6.03 14.91
N SER A 198 -17.94 -5.80 15.99
CA SER A 198 -18.98 -6.72 16.48
C SER A 198 -19.99 -7.09 15.40
N ILE A 199 -20.48 -6.12 14.64
CA ILE A 199 -21.46 -6.36 13.56
C ILE A 199 -20.91 -7.29 12.47
N LEU A 200 -19.62 -7.17 12.13
CA LEU A 200 -18.97 -8.01 11.13
C LEU A 200 -18.74 -9.43 11.67
N LEU A 201 -18.35 -9.54 12.94
CA LEU A 201 -18.19 -10.84 13.60
C LEU A 201 -19.53 -11.58 13.77
N GLU A 202 -20.61 -10.86 14.09
CA GLU A 202 -21.97 -11.41 14.15
C GLU A 202 -22.43 -11.88 12.79
N PHE A 203 -22.15 -11.10 11.73
CA PHE A 203 -22.40 -11.51 10.35
C PHE A 203 -21.66 -12.81 10.01
N TYR A 204 -20.37 -12.92 10.33
CA TYR A 204 -19.62 -14.17 10.11
C TYR A 204 -20.24 -15.36 10.85
N LYS A 205 -20.63 -15.18 12.11
CA LYS A 205 -21.29 -16.23 12.92
C LYS A 205 -22.62 -16.67 12.34
N SER A 206 -23.38 -15.76 11.75
CA SER A 206 -24.68 -16.07 11.15
C SER A 206 -24.56 -16.97 9.90
N LEU A 207 -23.49 -16.79 9.12
CA LEU A 207 -23.22 -17.56 7.91
C LEU A 207 -22.50 -18.88 8.17
N ASP A 208 -21.58 -18.91 9.14
CA ASP A 208 -20.84 -20.11 9.51
C ASP A 208 -20.95 -20.38 11.02
N PRO A 209 -22.09 -20.87 11.53
CA PRO A 209 -22.26 -21.18 12.95
C PRO A 209 -21.30 -22.27 13.46
N THR A 210 -20.65 -23.01 12.56
CA THR A 210 -19.68 -24.07 12.92
C THR A 210 -18.25 -23.58 13.00
N ASN A 211 -17.94 -22.39 12.47
CA ASN A 211 -16.58 -21.86 12.33
C ASN A 211 -15.65 -22.85 11.59
N SER A 212 -16.09 -23.34 10.44
CA SER A 212 -15.35 -24.29 9.59
C SER A 212 -14.74 -23.65 8.33
N PHE A 213 -15.24 -22.47 7.93
CA PHE A 213 -14.79 -21.74 6.74
C PHE A 213 -13.93 -20.54 7.15
N ASN A 214 -12.63 -20.63 6.86
CA ASN A 214 -11.61 -19.63 7.21
C ASN A 214 -11.61 -19.19 8.71
N PRO A 215 -11.45 -20.12 9.67
CA PRO A 215 -11.57 -19.81 11.10
C PRO A 215 -10.55 -18.78 11.59
N GLY A 216 -10.98 -17.93 12.53
CA GLY A 216 -10.14 -16.90 13.16
C GLY A 216 -9.99 -15.61 12.38
N ILE A 217 -10.75 -15.44 11.29
CA ILE A 217 -10.84 -14.17 10.57
C ILE A 217 -11.30 -13.05 11.52
N GLY A 218 -10.74 -11.85 11.39
CA GLY A 218 -11.01 -10.72 12.27
C GLY A 218 -10.44 -10.89 13.69
N GLN A 219 -9.36 -11.66 13.84
CA GLN A 219 -8.81 -12.06 15.14
C GLN A 219 -9.85 -12.75 16.05
N SER A 220 -10.79 -13.47 15.44
CA SER A 220 -11.80 -14.26 16.16
C SER A 220 -11.26 -15.64 16.58
N SER A 221 -12.12 -16.47 17.17
CA SER A 221 -11.76 -17.84 17.54
C SER A 221 -11.38 -18.67 16.31
N LYS A 222 -10.37 -19.52 16.46
CA LYS A 222 -10.01 -20.56 15.47
C LYS A 222 -10.64 -21.92 15.78
N LEU A 223 -11.43 -22.01 16.85
CA LEU A 223 -12.03 -23.25 17.32
C LEU A 223 -13.43 -23.45 16.76
N LYS A 224 -13.81 -24.71 16.58
CA LYS A 224 -15.14 -25.10 16.12
C LYS A 224 -16.22 -24.51 17.02
N HIS A 225 -17.32 -24.06 16.42
CA HIS A 225 -18.45 -23.42 17.10
C HIS A 225 -18.07 -22.16 17.89
N TRP A 226 -17.06 -21.42 17.42
CA TRP A 226 -16.68 -20.11 17.97
C TRP A 226 -16.30 -20.11 19.46
N LYS A 227 -15.81 -21.24 19.97
CA LYS A 227 -15.38 -21.41 21.37
C LYS A 227 -14.08 -20.69 21.70
#